data_AF-A0A183TIG0-F1
#
_entry.id   AF-A0A183TIG0-F1
#
_cell.length_a   1.000
_cell.length_b   1.000
_cell.length_c   1.000
_cell.angle_alpha   90.00
_cell.angle_beta   90.00
_cell.angle_gamma   90.00
#
_symmetry.space_group_name_H-M   'P 1'
#
loop_
_entity.id
_entity.type
_entity.pdbx_description
1 polymer ?
#
loop_
_entity_poly.entity_id
_entity_poly.type
_entity_poly.pdbx_seq_one_letter_code
_entity_poly.pdbx_strand_id
1 'polypeptide(L)'
;MAQVAQELARYKVDIAVLSKTRFSEQGQLEEVGAGYTFFWSGRPKAERRVACVAFAIRNDIVRRLPCLPQDINDRLMSLRLPLRETSSPPSSAPTLTQ
;
A
#
# COMPACT_ATOMS: atom_id res chain seq x y z
N MET A 1 6.75 -9.51 -10.90
CA MET A 1 6.84 -9.14 -9.47
C MET A 1 7.52 -10.20 -8.59
N ALA A 2 7.54 -11.49 -8.94
CA ALA A 2 8.11 -12.58 -8.11
C ALA A 2 9.48 -12.29 -7.45
N GLN A 3 10.47 -11.76 -8.17
CA GLN A 3 11.78 -11.43 -7.56
C GLN A 3 11.66 -10.36 -6.46
N VAL A 4 10.79 -9.36 -6.64
CA VAL A 4 10.51 -8.34 -5.61
C VAL A 4 9.81 -8.98 -4.41
N ALA A 5 8.82 -9.84 -4.65
CA ALA A 5 8.10 -10.57 -3.59
C ALA A 5 9.06 -11.45 -2.75
N GLN A 6 9.98 -12.16 -3.41
CA GLN A 6 11.02 -12.96 -2.76
C GLN A 6 11.96 -12.09 -1.91
N GLU A 7 12.35 -10.90 -2.40
CA GLU A 7 13.21 -9.98 -1.64
C GLU A 7 12.50 -9.38 -0.42
N LEU A 8 11.23 -8.99 -0.58
CA LEU A 8 10.39 -8.54 0.53
C LEU A 8 10.20 -9.65 1.57
N ALA A 9 10.01 -10.90 1.14
CA ALA A 9 9.95 -12.06 2.05
C ALA A 9 11.26 -12.26 2.83
N ARG A 10 12.43 -12.17 2.17
CA ARG A 10 13.76 -12.28 2.82
C ARG A 10 13.95 -11.25 3.92
N TYR A 11 13.57 -9.99 3.66
CA TYR A 11 13.65 -8.90 4.63
C TYR A 11 12.42 -8.79 5.54
N LYS A 12 11.45 -9.71 5.44
CA LYS A 12 10.20 -9.73 6.21
C LYS A 12 9.39 -8.42 6.13
N VAL A 13 9.42 -7.74 4.98
CA VAL A 13 8.79 -6.43 4.80
C VAL A 13 7.27 -6.56 4.66
N ASP A 14 6.54 -6.09 5.67
CA ASP A 14 5.07 -6.08 5.70
C ASP A 14 4.43 -5.37 4.50
N ILE A 15 4.93 -4.17 4.18
CA ILE A 15 4.43 -3.26 3.15
C ILE A 15 5.62 -2.55 2.51
N ALA A 16 5.67 -2.48 1.18
CA ALA A 16 6.63 -1.67 0.44
C ALA A 16 5.97 -0.78 -0.62
N VAL A 17 6.61 0.35 -0.91
CA VAL A 17 6.21 1.29 -1.98
C VAL A 17 7.25 1.23 -3.10
N LEU A 18 6.78 1.11 -4.34
CA LEU A 18 7.59 1.03 -5.55
C LEU A 18 7.23 2.21 -6.46
N SER A 19 8.22 2.95 -6.96
CA SER A 19 8.02 4.24 -7.68
C SER A 19 8.53 4.25 -9.13
N LYS A 20 8.99 3.11 -9.65
CA LYS A 20 9.53 2.94 -11.01
C LYS A 20 9.00 1.69 -11.72
N THR A 21 7.76 1.31 -11.45
CA THR A 21 7.10 0.23 -12.18
C THR A 21 6.75 0.68 -13.61
N ARG A 22 6.89 -0.22 -14.60
CA ARG A 22 6.54 0.06 -16.01
C ARG A 22 5.11 -0.39 -16.37
N PHE A 23 4.23 -0.53 -15.37
CA PHE A 23 2.84 -0.91 -15.62
C PHE A 23 2.03 0.26 -16.22
N SER A 24 1.04 -0.10 -17.02
CA SER A 24 0.01 0.80 -17.56
C SER A 24 -1.29 0.47 -16.86
N GLU A 25 -2.19 1.45 -16.76
CA GLU A 25 -3.52 1.31 -16.14
C GLU A 25 -3.45 0.89 -14.65
N GLN A 26 -4.60 0.91 -13.97
CA GLN A 26 -4.71 0.39 -12.61
C GLN A 26 -4.79 -1.14 -12.66
N GLY A 27 -4.14 -1.82 -11.72
CA GLY A 27 -4.20 -3.28 -11.65
C GLY A 27 -3.72 -3.87 -10.33
N GLN A 28 -3.93 -5.18 -10.21
CA GLN A 28 -3.46 -5.99 -9.09
C GLN A 28 -2.86 -7.32 -9.57
N LEU A 29 -1.92 -7.87 -8.81
CA LEU A 29 -1.31 -9.19 -9.05
C LEU A 29 -1.03 -9.86 -7.71
N GLU A 30 -1.69 -10.98 -7.44
CA GLU A 30 -1.31 -11.88 -6.35
C GLU A 30 -0.10 -12.71 -6.78
N GLU A 31 0.96 -12.68 -5.98
CA GLU A 31 2.15 -13.50 -6.11
C GLU A 31 2.10 -14.58 -5.02
N VAL A 32 1.67 -15.77 -5.41
CA VAL A 32 1.33 -16.88 -4.52
C VAL A 32 2.58 -17.51 -3.86
N GLY A 33 3.75 -17.43 -4.50
CA GLY A 33 4.96 -18.11 -4.04
C GLY A 33 5.59 -17.51 -2.78
N ALA A 34 5.65 -16.18 -2.69
CA ALA A 34 6.14 -15.45 -1.51
C ALA A 34 5.01 -14.77 -0.71
N GLY A 35 3.77 -14.83 -1.18
CA GLY A 35 2.58 -14.39 -0.43
C GLY A 35 2.37 -12.87 -0.39
N TYR A 36 2.58 -12.20 -1.52
CA TYR A 36 2.37 -10.75 -1.66
C TYR A 36 1.36 -10.42 -2.77
N THR A 37 0.48 -9.45 -2.52
CA THR A 37 -0.33 -8.83 -3.56
C THR A 37 0.28 -7.47 -3.90
N PHE A 38 0.48 -7.26 -5.18
CA PHE A 38 0.91 -5.98 -5.75
C PHE A 38 -0.32 -5.24 -6.26
N PHE A 39 -0.43 -3.96 -5.93
CA PHE A 39 -1.42 -3.03 -6.47
C PHE A 39 -0.68 -1.88 -7.12
N TRP A 40 -1.10 -1.42 -8.29
CA TRP A 40 -0.48 -0.29 -8.97
C TRP A 40 -1.50 0.60 -9.67
N SER A 41 -1.15 1.88 -9.83
CA SER A 41 -1.84 2.81 -10.71
C SER A 41 -0.89 3.37 -11.76
N GLY A 42 -1.36 3.49 -12.99
CA GLY A 42 -0.59 4.00 -14.12
C GLY A 42 -1.51 4.53 -15.20
N ARG A 43 -0.97 5.42 -16.05
CA ARG A 43 -1.75 6.04 -17.13
C ARG A 43 -2.25 5.02 -18.17
N PRO A 44 -3.34 5.32 -18.90
CA PRO A 44 -3.72 4.60 -20.12
C PRO A 44 -2.57 4.52 -21.12
N LYS A 45 -2.52 3.43 -21.89
CA LYS A 45 -1.38 3.09 -22.74
C LYS A 45 -1.02 4.15 -23.81
N ALA A 46 -1.93 5.06 -24.13
CA ALA A 46 -1.78 6.15 -25.09
C ALA A 46 -0.89 7.30 -24.61
N GLU A 47 -0.72 7.50 -23.29
CA GLU A 47 0.06 8.63 -22.77
C GLU A 47 1.54 8.26 -22.53
N ARG A 48 2.45 9.20 -22.86
CA ARG A 48 3.90 8.98 -22.97
C ARG A 48 4.66 8.87 -21.63
N ARG A 49 3.97 8.50 -20.55
CA ARG A 49 4.57 7.93 -19.31
C ARG A 49 5.60 8.90 -18.65
N VAL A 50 6.47 8.55 -17.69
CA VAL A 50 6.58 7.34 -16.84
C VAL A 50 6.49 7.76 -15.37
N ALA A 51 5.35 7.50 -14.75
CA ALA A 51 5.17 7.46 -13.31
C ALA A 51 4.03 6.48 -13.02
N CYS A 52 4.32 5.52 -12.16
CA CYS A 52 3.41 4.47 -11.72
C CYS A 52 3.87 4.15 -10.30
N VAL A 53 2.97 4.30 -9.34
CA VAL A 53 3.23 3.92 -7.95
C VAL A 53 2.58 2.56 -7.75
N ALA A 54 3.27 1.70 -7.02
CA ALA A 54 2.74 0.41 -6.62
C ALA A 54 2.99 0.15 -5.13
N PHE A 55 2.00 -0.44 -4.47
CA PHE A 55 2.16 -1.08 -3.18
C PHE A 55 2.44 -2.56 -3.38
N ALA A 56 3.36 -3.12 -2.58
CA ALA A 56 3.49 -4.54 -2.35
C ALA A 56 3.09 -4.81 -0.90
N ILE A 57 2.11 -5.68 -0.67
CA ILE A 57 1.50 -5.91 0.65
C ILE A 57 1.41 -7.42 0.87
N ARG A 58 1.82 -7.92 2.05
CA ARG A 58 1.63 -9.34 2.36
C ARG A 58 0.16 -9.73 2.41
N ASN A 59 -0.17 -10.95 1.96
CA ASN A 59 -1.57 -11.39 1.82
C ASN A 59 -2.31 -11.49 3.16
N ASP A 60 -1.61 -11.69 4.29
CA ASP A 60 -2.19 -11.66 5.64
C ASP A 60 -2.68 -10.26 6.03
N ILE A 61 -1.96 -9.22 5.59
CA ILE A 61 -2.34 -7.82 5.79
C ILE A 61 -3.46 -7.43 4.82
N VAL A 62 -3.36 -7.81 3.53
CA VAL A 62 -4.39 -7.52 2.51
C VAL A 62 -5.78 -8.00 2.98
N ARG A 63 -5.87 -9.22 3.52
CA ARG A 63 -7.12 -9.79 4.06
C ARG A 63 -7.69 -9.07 5.29
N ARG A 64 -6.91 -8.16 5.89
CA ARG A 64 -7.28 -7.37 7.08
C ARG A 64 -7.45 -5.88 6.77
N LEU A 65 -7.21 -5.44 5.53
CA LEU A 65 -7.39 -4.03 5.16
C LEU A 65 -8.88 -3.65 5.16
N PRO A 66 -9.27 -2.48 5.69
CA PRO A 66 -10.66 -2.01 5.63
C PRO A 66 -11.10 -1.63 4.22
N CYS A 67 -10.14 -1.31 3.34
CA CYS A 67 -10.36 -1.10 1.91
C CYS A 67 -9.06 -1.43 1.15
N LEU A 68 -9.18 -1.83 -0.13
CA LEU A 68 -8.03 -2.01 -1.01
C LEU A 68 -7.30 -0.66 -1.27
N PRO A 69 -6.03 -0.68 -1.68
CA PRO A 69 -5.33 0.53 -2.10
C PRO A 69 -6.07 1.27 -3.22
N GLN A 70 -6.36 2.55 -3.01
CA GLN A 70 -7.15 3.37 -3.93
C GLN A 70 -6.26 4.41 -4.60
N ASP A 71 -6.34 4.50 -5.93
CA ASP A 71 -5.66 5.53 -6.70
C ASP A 71 -6.22 6.94 -6.43
N ILE A 72 -5.34 7.93 -6.32
CA ILE A 72 -5.69 9.35 -6.17
C ILE A 72 -5.33 10.10 -7.46
N ASN A 73 -4.15 9.81 -8.02
CA ASN A 73 -3.67 10.27 -9.32
C ASN A 73 -2.46 9.43 -9.75
N ASP A 74 -1.94 9.69 -10.96
CA ASP A 74 -0.85 8.91 -11.60
C ASP A 74 0.47 8.80 -10.80
N ARG A 75 0.59 9.54 -9.70
CA ARG A 75 1.77 9.54 -8.81
C ARG A 75 1.43 9.27 -7.35
N LEU A 76 0.15 9.09 -6.98
CA LEU A 76 -0.30 8.95 -5.59
C LEU A 76 -1.40 7.89 -5.49
N MET A 77 -1.12 6.82 -4.74
CA MET A 77 -2.14 5.90 -4.22
C MET A 77 -2.25 6.05 -2.70
N SER A 78 -3.46 5.83 -2.17
CA SER A 78 -3.72 5.69 -0.74
C SER A 78 -3.79 4.24 -0.30
N LEU A 79 -3.44 4.00 0.96
CA LEU A 79 -3.60 2.72 1.65
C LEU A 79 -4.05 3.03 3.09
N ARG A 80 -5.21 2.51 3.50
CA ARG A 80 -5.71 2.66 4.87
C ARG A 80 -5.33 1.42 5.67
N LEU A 81 -4.55 1.60 6.74
CA LEU A 81 -4.10 0.51 7.59
C LEU A 81 -4.92 0.45 8.88
N PRO A 82 -5.32 -0.76 9.34
CA PRO A 82 -5.89 -0.93 10.66
C PRO A 82 -4.78 -0.79 11.71
N LEU A 83 -4.64 0.41 12.28
CA LEU A 83 -3.84 0.61 13.48
C LEU A 83 -4.59 -0.03 14.66
N ARG A 84 -3.85 -0.68 15.57
CA ARG A 84 -4.42 -1.02 16.88
C ARG A 84 -4.60 0.28 17.65
N GLU A 85 -5.81 0.55 18.10
CA GLU A 85 -6.06 1.49 19.18
C GLU A 85 -5.39 0.96 20.45
N THR A 86 -4.12 1.33 20.63
CA THR A 86 -3.56 1.47 21.98
C THR A 86 -4.39 2.55 22.64
N SER A 87 -5.17 2.18 23.65
CA SER A 87 -6.02 3.09 24.41
C SER A 87 -5.15 4.07 25.19
N SER A 88 -4.66 5.12 24.52
CA SER A 88 -4.19 6.31 25.21
C SER A 88 -5.36 6.81 26.06
N PRO A 89 -5.19 7.03 27.38
CA PRO A 89 -6.25 7.63 28.17
C PRO A 89 -6.67 8.95 27.52
N PRO A 90 -7.96 9.32 27.56
CA PRO A 90 -8.43 10.57 26.99
C PRO A 90 -7.56 11.70 27.54
N SER A 91 -6.97 12.48 26.65
CA SER A 91 -6.09 13.59 27.01
C SER A 91 -6.92 14.68 27.68
N SER A 92 -7.16 14.51 28.98
CA SER A 92 -7.90 15.44 29.81
C SER A 92 -7.08 16.71 29.99
N ALA A 93 -7.24 17.65 29.06
CA ALA A 93 -6.77 19.01 29.25
C ALA A 93 -7.45 19.57 30.52
N PRO A 94 -6.70 20.09 31.50
CA PRO A 94 -7.31 20.66 32.69
C PRO A 94 -8.11 21.90 32.31
N THR A 95 -9.43 21.84 32.49
CA THR A 95 -10.30 23.01 32.36
C THR A 95 -9.96 23.99 33.47
N LEU A 96 -9.30 25.09 33.10
CA LEU A 96 -8.94 26.15 34.03
C LEU A 96 -10.17 27.04 34.25
N THR A 97 -10.95 26.72 35.29
CA THR A 97 -12.07 27.55 35.74
C THR A 97 -11.54 28.86 36.31
N GLN A 98 -12.07 29.99 35.83
CA GLN A 98 -11.91 31.30 36.47
C GLN A 98 -12.94 31.49 37.60
#